data_AF-A0A1G6IG01-F1
#
_entry.id   AF-A0A1G6IG01-F1
#
_cell.length_a   1.000
_cell.length_b   1.000
_cell.length_c   1.000
_cell.angle_alpha   90.00
_cell.angle_beta   90.00
_cell.angle_gamma   90.00
#
_symmetry.space_group_name_H-M   'P 1'
#
loop_
_entity.id
_entity.type
_entity.pdbx_description
1 polymer ?
#
loop_
_entity_poly.entity_id
_entity_poly.type
_entity_poly.pdbx_seq_one_letter_code
_entity_poly.pdbx_strand_id
1 'polypeptide(L)'
;MKVHHLFLSALFGFSAILGTSMSAQAEGGCPSGYVPTPNQGQPCAADYNLPYWNQQQQSQPQVQPRVRVVYKWGALAYDKTNGVYGASDNNKNERSAKSKAMKDCQNRGGKNCEILNAYGRDHCIGLARSRTGEIAWKHEVSVKDASEVSIKDCESSYGKGNCQVIYSGCSYAVRVE
;
A
#
# COMPACT_ATOMS: atom_id res chain seq x y z
N MET A 1 -11.87 -42.60 -40.79
CA MET A 1 -11.09 -43.65 -41.49
C MET A 1 -11.43 -43.56 -42.97
N LYS A 2 -10.40 -43.36 -43.83
CA LYS A 2 -10.34 -43.56 -45.31
C LYS A 2 -11.34 -42.76 -46.19
N VAL A 3 -11.04 -42.26 -47.39
CA VAL A 3 -9.85 -41.92 -48.20
C VAL A 3 -10.43 -41.52 -49.57
N HIS A 4 -9.96 -40.38 -50.12
CA HIS A 4 -9.83 -40.01 -51.55
C HIS A 4 -11.04 -40.04 -52.51
N HIS A 5 -11.08 -39.02 -53.39
CA HIS A 5 -10.91 -39.10 -54.86
C HIS A 5 -11.37 -37.74 -55.45
N LEU A 6 -10.52 -36.87 -56.01
CA LEU A 6 -9.74 -36.93 -57.27
C LEU A 6 -10.34 -35.95 -58.30
N PHE A 7 -9.46 -35.18 -58.96
CA PHE A 7 -9.50 -34.81 -60.39
C PHE A 7 -10.56 -33.78 -60.86
N LEU A 8 -10.33 -32.87 -61.83
CA LEU A 8 -9.23 -32.52 -62.75
C LEU A 8 -9.73 -31.29 -63.57
N SER A 9 -8.86 -30.33 -63.93
CA SER A 9 -8.84 -29.55 -65.21
C SER A 9 -10.04 -28.62 -65.58
N ALA A 10 -9.97 -27.52 -66.34
CA ALA A 10 -8.98 -26.94 -67.24
C ALA A 10 -9.37 -25.51 -67.70
N LEU A 11 -8.35 -24.70 -68.00
CA LEU A 11 -8.13 -23.86 -69.21
C LEU A 11 -8.84 -22.52 -69.50
N PHE A 12 -8.02 -21.67 -70.17
CA PHE A 12 -8.23 -20.45 -70.98
C PHE A 12 -8.34 -19.12 -70.20
N GLY A 13 -7.56 -18.07 -70.45
CA GLY A 13 -6.55 -17.72 -71.46
C GLY A 13 -6.46 -16.18 -71.56
N PHE A 14 -5.41 -15.66 -72.22
CA PHE A 14 -5.26 -14.27 -72.72
C PHE A 14 -4.79 -13.15 -71.76
N SER A 15 -3.51 -12.79 -71.83
CA SER A 15 -3.06 -11.50 -72.42
C SER A 15 -1.60 -11.21 -72.09
N ALA A 16 -0.90 -10.72 -73.09
CA ALA A 16 0.53 -10.44 -73.09
C ALA A 16 0.84 -8.97 -72.74
N ILE A 17 2.15 -8.77 -72.56
CA ILE A 17 2.97 -7.60 -72.87
C ILE A 17 3.31 -6.60 -71.72
N LEU A 18 4.63 -6.35 -71.63
CA LEU A 18 5.37 -5.17 -71.12
C LEU A 18 5.82 -5.12 -69.64
N GLY A 19 6.98 -5.74 -69.41
CA GLY A 19 8.20 -5.02 -69.03
C GLY A 19 8.18 -4.20 -67.74
N THR A 20 8.74 -4.76 -66.67
CA THR A 20 9.56 -3.98 -65.73
C THR A 20 10.77 -4.82 -65.34
N SER A 21 11.95 -4.25 -65.55
CA SER A 21 13.21 -4.77 -65.03
C SER A 21 13.09 -4.97 -63.53
N MET A 22 13.46 -6.15 -63.03
CA MET A 22 13.61 -6.35 -61.60
C MET A 22 14.75 -5.46 -61.10
N SER A 23 14.40 -4.30 -60.57
CA SER A 23 15.25 -3.66 -59.58
C SER A 23 15.20 -4.56 -58.35
N ALA A 24 16.15 -5.50 -58.25
CA ALA A 24 16.48 -6.09 -56.97
C ALA A 24 17.09 -4.97 -56.10
N GLN A 25 16.22 -4.16 -55.53
CA GLN A 25 16.57 -3.24 -54.46
C GLN A 25 16.72 -4.09 -53.20
N ALA A 26 17.94 -4.57 -52.98
CA ALA A 26 18.34 -5.16 -51.72
C ALA A 26 18.48 -4.05 -50.66
N GLU A 27 17.38 -3.38 -50.32
CA GLU A 27 17.33 -2.45 -49.18
C GLU A 27 17.04 -3.27 -47.92
N GLY A 28 17.99 -4.09 -47.46
CA GLY A 28 17.73 -4.83 -46.22
C GLY A 28 18.62 -6.03 -45.91
N GLY A 29 19.92 -5.96 -46.19
CA GLY A 29 20.84 -7.03 -45.80
C GLY A 29 21.13 -7.09 -44.28
N CYS A 30 20.83 -6.03 -43.53
CA CYS A 30 21.27 -5.86 -42.16
C CYS A 30 20.10 -5.55 -41.21
N PRO A 31 20.10 -6.15 -39.99
CA PRO A 31 19.10 -5.84 -38.98
C PRO A 31 19.17 -4.38 -38.54
N SER A 32 18.07 -3.88 -37.97
CA SER A 32 17.94 -2.47 -37.56
C SER A 32 19.13 -2.02 -36.69
N GLY A 33 19.78 -0.91 -37.09
CA GLY A 33 20.99 -0.39 -36.45
C GLY A 33 22.32 -0.81 -37.08
N TYR A 34 22.29 -1.55 -38.20
CA TYR A 34 23.49 -2.00 -38.92
C TYR A 34 23.46 -1.62 -40.41
N VAL A 35 24.63 -1.31 -40.98
CA VAL A 35 24.82 -0.96 -42.39
C VAL A 35 25.78 -1.95 -43.08
N PRO A 36 25.61 -2.18 -44.40
CA PRO A 36 26.46 -3.09 -45.14
C PRO A 36 27.89 -2.57 -45.26
N THR A 37 28.89 -3.46 -45.11
CA THR A 37 30.30 -3.09 -45.25
C THR A 37 30.94 -3.71 -46.51
N PRO A 38 31.90 -3.03 -47.16
CA PRO A 38 32.53 -3.51 -48.39
C PRO A 38 33.58 -4.62 -48.18
N ASN A 39 33.89 -5.04 -46.95
CA ASN A 39 34.91 -6.04 -46.66
C ASN A 39 34.31 -7.46 -46.52
N GLN A 40 34.88 -8.41 -47.25
CA GLN A 40 34.41 -9.80 -47.45
C GLN A 40 34.34 -10.69 -46.18
N GLY A 41 34.50 -10.12 -44.98
CA GLY A 41 34.54 -10.85 -43.70
C GLY A 41 33.34 -10.63 -42.77
N GLN A 42 32.63 -9.49 -42.87
CA GLN A 42 31.41 -9.24 -42.08
C GLN A 42 30.41 -8.41 -42.89
N PRO A 43 29.22 -8.97 -43.23
CA PRO A 43 28.28 -8.32 -44.13
C PRO A 43 27.60 -7.09 -43.54
N CYS A 44 27.61 -6.90 -42.21
CA CYS A 44 26.92 -5.82 -41.51
C CYS A 44 27.74 -5.29 -40.32
N ALA A 45 27.84 -3.98 -40.17
CA ALA A 45 28.45 -3.31 -39.00
C ALA A 45 27.47 -2.31 -38.36
N ALA A 46 27.56 -2.13 -37.05
CA ALA A 46 26.69 -1.20 -36.34
C ALA A 46 26.94 0.24 -36.84
N ASP A 47 25.86 0.95 -37.17
CA ASP A 47 25.93 2.34 -37.61
C ASP A 47 26.02 3.25 -36.38
N TYR A 48 27.25 3.50 -35.94
CA TYR A 48 27.55 4.38 -34.83
C TYR A 48 27.30 5.88 -35.14
N ASN A 49 26.79 6.21 -36.33
CA ASN A 49 26.48 7.58 -36.76
C ASN A 49 24.97 7.82 -36.97
N LEU A 50 24.09 6.94 -36.46
CA LEU A 50 22.65 7.22 -36.43
C LEU A 50 22.29 8.16 -35.26
N PRO A 51 21.58 9.28 -35.52
CA PRO A 51 21.16 10.23 -34.47
C PRO A 51 20.16 9.63 -33.47
N TYR A 52 19.68 8.41 -33.70
CA TYR A 52 18.67 7.74 -32.88
C TYR A 52 19.23 6.97 -31.67
N TRP A 53 20.54 6.69 -31.61
CA TRP A 53 21.16 6.04 -30.44
C TRP A 53 21.36 6.98 -29.24
N ASN A 54 21.15 8.29 -29.45
CA ASN A 54 21.21 9.31 -28.40
C ASN A 54 19.85 9.56 -27.74
N GLN A 55 18.81 8.77 -28.01
CA GLN A 55 17.67 8.67 -27.10
C GLN A 55 18.03 7.75 -25.95
N GLN A 56 18.95 8.21 -25.10
CA GLN A 56 18.75 7.98 -23.67
C GLN A 56 17.35 8.47 -23.37
N GLN A 57 16.45 7.53 -23.16
CA GLN A 57 15.12 7.78 -22.63
C GLN A 57 15.36 8.55 -21.33
N GLN A 58 15.32 9.88 -21.41
CA GLN A 58 15.27 10.76 -20.25
C GLN A 58 13.93 10.42 -19.61
N SER A 59 13.95 9.41 -18.75
CA SER A 59 12.94 9.22 -17.73
C SER A 59 12.92 10.52 -16.95
N GLN A 60 11.98 11.41 -17.29
CA GLN A 60 11.66 12.52 -16.43
C GLN A 60 11.46 11.92 -15.04
N PRO A 61 12.11 12.44 -13.99
CA PRO A 61 11.82 12.01 -12.63
C PRO A 61 10.31 12.22 -12.45
N GLN A 62 9.55 11.12 -12.37
CA GLN A 62 8.15 11.18 -12.01
C GLN A 62 8.12 11.87 -10.65
N VAL A 63 7.66 13.12 -10.60
CA VAL A 63 7.45 13.84 -9.33
C VAL A 63 6.30 13.12 -8.65
N GLN A 64 6.64 12.08 -7.88
CA GLN A 64 5.69 11.40 -7.02
C GLN A 64 5.11 12.48 -6.09
N PRO A 65 3.78 12.65 -6.00
CA PRO A 65 3.22 13.55 -5.01
C PRO A 65 3.78 13.16 -3.65
N ARG A 66 4.37 14.12 -2.93
CA ARG A 66 4.95 13.85 -1.61
C ARG A 66 3.83 13.59 -0.62
N VAL A 67 3.35 12.35 -0.56
CA VAL A 67 2.43 11.91 0.49
C VAL A 67 3.15 12.06 1.83
N ARG A 68 2.71 13.02 2.63
CA ARG A 68 3.19 13.17 4.00
C ARG A 68 2.26 12.40 4.92
N VAL A 69 2.81 11.50 5.72
CA VAL A 69 2.05 10.80 6.76
C VAL A 69 2.17 11.57 8.07
N VAL A 70 1.03 11.91 8.67
CA VAL A 70 0.97 12.57 9.98
C VAL A 70 0.37 11.60 10.99
N TYR A 71 1.20 11.19 11.95
CA TYR A 71 0.74 10.34 13.05
C TYR A 71 -0.20 11.09 13.98
N LYS A 72 -1.31 10.45 14.30
CA LYS A 72 -2.21 10.91 15.35
C LYS A 72 -1.90 10.22 16.68
N TRP A 73 -2.40 10.83 17.74
CA TRP A 73 -2.14 10.41 19.11
C TRP A 73 -3.43 10.31 19.91
N GLY A 74 -3.52 9.25 20.70
CA GLY A 74 -4.53 9.05 21.72
C GLY A 74 -3.90 8.89 23.11
N ALA A 75 -4.72 8.96 24.14
CA ALA A 75 -4.29 8.75 25.51
C ALA A 75 -5.44 8.29 26.40
N LEU A 76 -5.09 7.53 27.43
CA LEU A 76 -5.95 7.09 28.51
C LEU A 76 -5.49 7.70 29.83
N ALA A 77 -6.45 8.23 30.58
CA ALA A 77 -6.28 8.66 31.96
C ALA A 77 -7.22 7.87 32.88
N TYR A 78 -6.85 7.73 34.15
CA TYR A 78 -7.63 7.01 35.13
C TYR A 78 -7.48 7.59 36.51
N ASP A 79 -8.59 7.70 37.22
CA ASP A 79 -8.65 7.91 38.65
C ASP A 79 -8.92 6.57 39.32
N LYS A 80 -7.89 6.01 39.96
CA LYS A 80 -7.99 4.72 40.66
C LYS A 80 -8.91 4.78 41.87
N THR A 81 -8.99 5.92 42.54
CA THR A 81 -9.79 6.09 43.75
C THR A 81 -11.28 6.09 43.43
N ASN A 82 -11.67 6.81 42.37
CA ASN A 82 -13.09 6.97 42.00
C ASN A 82 -13.54 6.00 40.90
N GLY A 83 -12.61 5.24 40.30
CA GLY A 83 -12.94 4.31 39.21
C GLY A 83 -13.43 5.05 37.96
N VAL A 84 -12.87 6.22 37.67
CA VAL A 84 -13.25 7.04 36.51
C VAL A 84 -12.13 7.01 35.49
N TYR A 85 -12.46 6.72 34.24
CA TYR A 85 -11.50 6.84 33.13
C TYR A 85 -11.75 8.13 32.36
N GLY A 86 -10.72 8.59 31.65
CA GLY A 86 -10.84 9.58 30.59
C GLY A 86 -10.01 9.16 29.39
N ALA A 87 -10.43 9.59 28.21
CA ALA A 87 -9.77 9.20 26.97
C ALA A 87 -9.73 10.34 25.95
N SER A 88 -8.83 10.22 24.98
CA SER A 88 -8.88 11.05 23.78
C SER A 88 -8.22 10.33 22.62
N ASP A 89 -8.71 10.57 21.41
CA ASP A 89 -8.21 9.99 20.17
C ASP A 89 -7.87 11.08 19.14
N ASN A 90 -7.13 10.71 18.11
CA ASN A 90 -6.93 11.50 16.90
C ASN A 90 -6.30 12.90 17.10
N ASN A 91 -5.49 13.06 18.15
CA ASN A 91 -4.83 14.32 18.45
C ASN A 91 -3.58 14.55 17.61
N LYS A 92 -3.23 15.83 17.45
CA LYS A 92 -2.06 16.28 16.68
C LYS A 92 -0.71 15.85 17.27
N ASN A 93 -0.64 15.60 18.58
CA ASN A 93 0.57 15.18 19.27
C ASN A 93 0.22 14.54 20.63
N GLU A 94 1.18 13.82 21.19
CA GLU A 94 1.05 13.10 22.47
C GLU A 94 0.66 14.02 23.62
N ARG A 95 1.26 15.21 23.73
CA ARG A 95 0.97 16.18 24.78
C ARG A 95 -0.50 16.62 24.76
N SER A 96 -1.03 16.91 23.58
CA SER A 96 -2.44 17.26 23.40
C SER A 96 -3.35 16.09 23.74
N ALA A 97 -2.96 14.86 23.42
CA ALA A 97 -3.74 13.68 23.78
C ALA A 97 -3.81 13.50 25.30
N LYS A 98 -2.65 13.51 25.98
CA LYS A 98 -2.60 13.41 27.44
C LYS A 98 -3.43 14.50 28.12
N SER A 99 -3.30 15.75 27.70
CA SER A 99 -4.06 16.87 28.27
C SER A 99 -5.58 16.68 28.10
N LYS A 100 -6.05 16.23 26.94
CA LYS A 100 -7.48 15.99 26.70
C LYS A 100 -8.00 14.77 27.46
N ALA A 101 -7.23 13.69 27.55
CA ALA A 101 -7.63 12.51 28.33
C ALA A 101 -7.74 12.84 29.83
N MET A 102 -6.83 13.64 30.38
CA MET A 102 -6.92 14.14 31.77
C MET A 102 -8.18 14.98 31.97
N LYS A 103 -8.46 15.90 31.05
CA LYS A 103 -9.66 16.74 31.10
C LYS A 103 -10.95 15.91 31.00
N ASP A 104 -10.99 14.91 30.12
CA ASP A 104 -12.12 13.99 30.01
C ASP A 104 -12.34 13.21 31.32
N CYS A 105 -11.26 12.71 31.94
CA CYS A 105 -11.34 12.03 33.24
C CYS A 105 -11.91 12.95 34.33
N GLN A 106 -11.43 14.20 34.40
CA GLN A 106 -11.91 15.19 35.37
C GLN A 106 -13.38 15.57 35.11
N ASN A 107 -13.78 15.75 33.85
CA ASN A 107 -15.15 16.05 33.47
C ASN A 107 -16.11 14.90 33.83
N ARG A 108 -15.63 13.66 33.83
CA ARG A 108 -16.38 12.47 34.26
C ARG A 108 -16.42 12.30 35.78
N GLY A 109 -15.89 13.26 36.54
CA GLY A 109 -15.91 13.28 38.00
C GLY A 109 -14.65 12.73 38.68
N GLY A 110 -13.61 12.41 37.91
CA GLY A 110 -12.30 12.05 38.47
C GLY A 110 -11.64 13.24 39.19
N LYS A 111 -11.06 12.99 40.35
CA LYS A 111 -10.35 13.98 41.17
C LYS A 111 -8.83 13.79 41.13
N ASN A 112 -8.40 12.53 41.09
CA ASN A 112 -7.01 12.11 41.08
C ASN A 112 -6.68 11.40 39.76
N CYS A 113 -7.02 12.05 38.64
CA CYS A 113 -6.76 11.49 37.31
C CYS A 113 -5.25 11.44 37.04
N GLU A 114 -4.78 10.30 36.54
CA GLU A 114 -3.39 10.09 36.10
C GLU A 114 -3.36 9.49 34.69
N ILE A 115 -2.30 9.77 33.92
CA ILE A 115 -2.13 9.15 32.59
C ILE A 115 -1.74 7.69 32.76
N LEU A 116 -2.59 6.78 32.27
CA LEU A 116 -2.26 5.36 32.15
C LEU A 116 -1.37 5.07 30.95
N ASN A 117 -1.73 5.66 29.80
CA ASN A 117 -1.06 5.37 28.55
C ASN A 117 -1.27 6.50 27.54
N ALA A 118 -0.29 6.66 26.64
CA ALA A 118 -0.47 7.39 25.39
C ALA A 118 -0.05 6.50 24.22
N TYR A 119 -0.84 6.52 23.16
CA TYR A 119 -0.69 5.67 21.99
C TYR A 119 -0.78 6.48 20.71
N GLY A 120 -0.23 5.93 19.64
CA GLY A 120 -0.24 6.54 18.32
C GLY A 120 0.38 5.59 17.31
N ARG A 121 0.64 6.08 16.09
CA ARG A 121 1.23 5.28 15.01
C ARG A 121 0.39 4.06 14.62
N ASP A 122 -0.88 4.26 14.32
CA ASP A 122 -1.78 3.21 13.83
C ASP A 122 -2.11 2.11 14.85
N HIS A 123 -2.19 2.49 16.13
CA HIS A 123 -2.58 1.61 17.21
C HIS A 123 -3.93 2.02 17.82
N CYS A 124 -4.61 1.01 18.33
CA CYS A 124 -5.80 1.07 19.15
C CYS A 124 -5.47 0.58 20.56
N ILE A 125 -6.26 1.02 21.53
CA ILE A 125 -6.20 0.55 22.90
C ILE A 125 -7.60 0.15 23.37
N GLY A 126 -7.69 -0.96 24.09
CA GLY A 126 -8.87 -1.34 24.85
C GLY A 126 -8.60 -1.15 26.34
N LEU A 127 -9.65 -0.83 27.08
CA LEU A 127 -9.65 -0.76 28.54
C LEU A 127 -10.83 -1.57 29.05
N ALA A 128 -10.53 -2.66 29.75
CA ALA A 128 -11.49 -3.51 30.42
C ALA A 128 -11.49 -3.25 31.93
N ARG A 129 -12.63 -3.51 32.56
CA ARG A 129 -12.84 -3.41 34.00
C ARG A 129 -13.51 -4.67 34.52
N SER A 130 -13.01 -5.19 35.64
CA SER A 130 -13.62 -6.29 36.39
C SER A 130 -14.87 -5.82 37.15
N ARG A 131 -15.71 -6.75 37.60
CA ARG A 131 -16.84 -6.44 38.50
C ARG A 131 -16.40 -5.79 39.81
N THR A 132 -15.21 -6.09 40.28
CA THR A 132 -14.61 -5.54 41.51
C THR A 132 -13.89 -4.21 41.30
N GLY A 133 -13.79 -3.73 40.06
CA GLY A 133 -13.32 -2.38 39.72
C GLY A 133 -11.88 -2.28 39.25
N GLU A 134 -11.11 -3.37 39.27
CA GLU A 134 -9.78 -3.45 38.68
C GLU A 134 -9.85 -3.31 37.17
N ILE A 135 -8.78 -2.79 36.58
CA ILE A 135 -8.70 -2.50 35.16
C ILE A 135 -7.55 -3.26 34.51
N ALA A 136 -7.71 -3.52 33.22
CA ALA A 136 -6.65 -4.02 32.33
C ALA A 136 -6.76 -3.30 30.99
N TRP A 137 -5.63 -2.99 30.35
CA TRP A 137 -5.62 -2.35 29.03
C TRP A 137 -4.57 -2.98 28.12
N LYS A 138 -4.91 -3.10 26.85
CA LYS A 138 -4.05 -3.71 25.82
C LYS A 138 -4.15 -2.96 24.51
N HIS A 139 -3.04 -2.99 23.77
CA HIS A 139 -2.95 -2.41 22.44
C HIS A 139 -3.29 -3.45 21.39
N GLU A 140 -3.90 -3.01 20.30
CA GLU A 140 -3.97 -3.78 19.06
C GLU A 140 -4.15 -2.87 17.84
N VAL A 141 -4.13 -3.41 16.62
CA VAL A 141 -4.31 -2.65 15.38
C VAL A 141 -5.78 -2.29 15.09
N SER A 142 -6.74 -2.89 15.79
CA SER A 142 -8.18 -2.63 15.62
C SER A 142 -8.92 -2.45 16.95
N VAL A 143 -10.03 -1.70 16.94
CA VAL A 143 -10.92 -1.52 18.11
C VAL A 143 -11.40 -2.86 18.64
N LYS A 144 -11.75 -3.80 17.75
CA LYS A 144 -12.29 -5.11 18.10
C LYS A 144 -11.24 -5.94 18.82
N ASP A 145 -10.04 -6.05 18.25
CA ASP A 145 -9.01 -6.92 18.80
C ASP A 145 -8.44 -6.32 20.11
N ALA A 146 -8.31 -4.98 20.19
CA ALA A 146 -7.93 -4.31 21.42
C ALA A 146 -8.96 -4.52 22.55
N SER A 147 -10.25 -4.52 22.20
CA SER A 147 -11.34 -4.84 23.14
C SER A 147 -11.25 -6.28 23.64
N GLU A 148 -11.13 -7.25 22.73
CA GLU A 148 -11.08 -8.68 23.06
C GLU A 148 -9.85 -9.04 23.90
N VAL A 149 -8.68 -8.53 23.53
CA VAL A 149 -7.43 -8.80 24.24
C VAL A 149 -7.44 -8.15 25.63
N SER A 150 -8.06 -6.97 25.78
CA SER A 150 -8.22 -6.33 27.10
C SER A 150 -9.16 -7.09 28.02
N ILE A 151 -10.26 -7.65 27.49
CA ILE A 151 -11.14 -8.57 28.27
C ILE A 151 -10.34 -9.79 28.69
N LYS A 152 -9.67 -10.48 27.75
CA LYS A 152 -8.90 -11.70 28.04
C LYS A 152 -7.86 -11.47 29.14
N ASP A 153 -7.14 -10.35 29.09
CA ASP A 153 -6.16 -9.98 30.11
C ASP A 153 -6.82 -9.74 31.48
N CYS A 154 -7.93 -8.99 31.51
CA CYS A 154 -8.70 -8.79 32.73
C CYS A 154 -9.21 -10.12 33.31
N GLU A 155 -9.82 -10.97 32.49
CA GLU A 155 -10.37 -12.26 32.92
C GLU A 155 -9.29 -13.24 33.40
N SER A 156 -8.07 -13.12 32.88
CA SER A 156 -6.93 -13.93 33.36
C SER A 156 -6.59 -13.66 34.84
N SER A 157 -6.91 -12.46 35.32
CA SER A 157 -6.65 -12.04 36.71
C SER A 157 -7.90 -12.09 37.60
N TYR A 158 -9.09 -11.87 37.03
CA TYR A 158 -10.33 -11.65 37.80
C TYR A 158 -11.46 -12.63 37.46
N GLY A 159 -11.18 -13.64 36.62
CA GLY A 159 -12.12 -14.71 36.26
C GLY A 159 -12.94 -14.42 34.99
N LYS A 160 -13.27 -15.49 34.27
CA LYS A 160 -14.05 -15.43 33.03
C LYS A 160 -15.47 -14.87 33.26
N GLY A 161 -15.93 -14.00 32.37
CA GLY A 161 -17.25 -13.36 32.44
C GLY A 161 -17.35 -12.24 33.48
N ASN A 162 -16.26 -11.93 34.20
CA ASN A 162 -16.24 -10.88 35.21
C ASN A 162 -15.71 -9.55 34.69
N CYS A 163 -15.34 -9.46 33.42
CA CYS A 163 -14.77 -8.25 32.84
C CYS A 163 -15.60 -7.71 31.69
N GLN A 164 -15.64 -6.39 31.55
CA GLN A 164 -16.29 -5.69 30.45
C GLN A 164 -15.41 -4.57 29.92
N VAL A 165 -15.50 -4.28 28.62
CA VAL A 165 -14.81 -3.14 28.02
C VAL A 165 -15.54 -1.86 28.43
N ILE A 166 -14.80 -0.94 29.04
CA ILE A 166 -15.31 0.38 29.42
C ILE A 166 -14.86 1.48 28.45
N TYR A 167 -13.83 1.20 27.63
CA TYR A 167 -13.39 2.06 26.53
C TYR A 167 -12.60 1.27 25.50
N SER A 168 -12.72 1.63 24.22
CA SER A 168 -11.80 1.24 23.16
C SER A 168 -11.72 2.33 22.11
N GLY A 169 -10.53 2.65 21.61
CA GLY A 169 -10.29 3.75 20.70
C GLY A 169 -8.98 3.62 19.93
N CYS A 170 -8.85 4.36 18.82
CA CYS A 170 -7.72 4.27 17.91
C CYS A 170 -7.22 5.65 17.49
N SER A 171 -5.93 5.72 17.17
CA SER A 171 -5.32 6.91 16.57
C SER A 171 -4.47 6.53 15.36
N TYR A 172 -5.11 6.52 14.20
CA TYR A 172 -4.50 6.19 12.93
C TYR A 172 -3.76 7.39 12.31
N ALA A 173 -2.69 7.10 11.60
CA ALA A 173 -1.99 8.07 10.79
C ALA A 173 -2.89 8.52 9.63
N VAL A 174 -2.79 9.80 9.30
CA VAL A 174 -3.51 10.39 8.16
C VAL A 174 -2.53 10.77 7.08
N ARG A 175 -2.92 10.55 5.82
CA ARG A 175 -2.21 11.08 4.66
C ARG A 175 -2.62 12.55 4.51
N VAL A 176 -1.63 13.43 4.36
CA VAL A 176 -1.84 14.82 3.99
C VAL A 176 -1.10 15.10 2.69
N GLU A 177 -1.78 15.80 1.79
CA GLU A 177 -1.30 16.22 0.48
C GLU A 177 -0.70 17.63 0.54
#